data_AF-A0A2R5FQH5-F1
#
_entry.id   AF-A0A2R5FQH5-F1
#
_cell.length_a   1.000
_cell.length_b   1.000
_cell.length_c   1.000
_cell.angle_alpha   90.00
_cell.angle_beta   90.00
_cell.angle_gamma   90.00
#
_symmetry.space_group_name_H-M   'P 1'
#
loop_
_entity.id
_entity.type
_entity.pdbx_description
1 polymer ?
#
loop_
_entity_poly.entity_id
_entity_poly.type
_entity_poly.pdbx_seq_one_letter_code
_entity_poly.pdbx_strand_id
1 'polypeptide(L)'
;MNKSQSIKLLESEGWTKADAMRALEVIDFSTNPDEITIRRAISPFAGSELIKRQRLQAAQKGLVTKKTKEIELKEQEYAAKIDQVKKYPKQEREKYEAEIKSLSQKNNILEVELKTIYSHNKNLTEVNEQLKKDNKSLKNLVDKIKLKLAINTKEILQYEDSEIRKAVITFFKWTLG
;
A
#
# COMPACT_ATOMS: atom_id res chain seq x y z
N MET A 1 -45.79 30.43 55.12
CA MET A 1 -44.60 30.27 54.24
C MET A 1 -45.04 29.73 52.89
N ASN A 2 -44.52 30.24 51.77
CA ASN A 2 -44.90 29.75 50.44
C ASN A 2 -44.09 28.50 50.05
N LYS A 3 -44.57 27.75 49.04
CA LYS A 3 -43.95 26.48 48.60
C LYS A 3 -42.49 26.64 48.17
N SER A 4 -42.15 27.75 47.52
CA SER A 4 -40.78 28.02 47.06
C SER A 4 -39.83 28.28 48.23
N GLN A 5 -40.27 29.06 49.23
CA GLN A 5 -39.52 29.31 50.47
C GLN A 5 -39.30 28.01 51.24
N SER A 6 -40.32 27.15 51.28
CA SER A 6 -40.24 25.85 51.94
C SER A 6 -39.24 24.91 51.27
N ILE A 7 -39.20 24.87 49.93
CA ILE A 7 -38.19 24.09 49.19
C ILE A 7 -36.78 24.61 49.48
N LYS A 8 -36.58 25.94 49.44
CA LYS A 8 -35.28 26.55 49.74
C LYS A 8 -34.80 26.27 51.17
N LEU A 9 -35.72 26.27 52.15
CA LEU A 9 -35.42 25.90 53.52
C LEU A 9 -34.88 24.47 53.59
N LEU A 10 -35.56 23.51 52.98
CA LEU A 10 -35.12 22.11 52.99
C LEU A 10 -33.82 21.89 52.19
N GLU A 11 -33.64 22.59 51.07
CA GLU A 11 -32.37 22.59 50.33
C GLU A 11 -31.21 23.09 51.20
N SER A 12 -31.42 24.14 52.02
CA SER A 12 -30.41 24.64 52.95
C SER A 12 -30.06 23.65 54.08
N GLU A 13 -30.97 22.72 54.36
CA GLU A 13 -30.80 21.64 55.33
C GLU A 13 -30.22 20.35 54.71
N GLY A 14 -29.75 20.42 53.46
CA GLY A 14 -29.09 19.30 52.78
C GLY A 14 -30.03 18.33 52.05
N TRP A 15 -31.30 18.71 51.87
CA TRP A 15 -32.23 17.92 51.06
C TRP A 15 -32.01 18.19 49.58
N THR A 16 -32.25 17.17 48.73
CA THR A 16 -32.34 17.44 47.29
C THR A 16 -33.65 18.15 46.98
N LYS A 17 -33.65 19.00 45.95
CA LYS A 17 -34.87 19.66 45.47
C LYS A 17 -36.04 18.69 45.25
N ALA A 18 -35.74 17.51 44.70
CA ALA A 18 -36.74 16.48 44.43
C ALA A 18 -37.27 15.81 45.72
N ASP A 19 -36.43 15.62 46.73
CA ASP A 19 -36.84 15.08 48.03
C ASP A 19 -37.66 16.13 48.81
N ALA A 20 -37.25 17.40 48.77
CA ALA A 20 -38.01 18.52 49.33
C ALA A 20 -39.40 18.65 48.68
N MET A 21 -39.49 18.58 47.35
CA MET A 21 -40.77 18.63 46.66
C MET A 21 -41.70 17.47 47.02
N ARG A 22 -41.16 16.26 47.18
CA ARG A 22 -41.93 15.06 47.57
C ARG A 22 -42.43 15.14 49.00
N ALA A 23 -41.61 15.60 49.94
CA ALA A 23 -42.04 15.74 51.33
C ALA A 23 -43.09 16.84 51.53
N LEU A 24 -43.05 17.89 50.71
CA LEU A 24 -44.01 18.99 50.76
C LEU A 24 -45.31 18.71 49.97
N GLU A 25 -45.45 17.53 49.35
CA GLU A 25 -46.65 17.16 48.58
C GLU A 25 -47.90 17.01 49.45
N VAL A 26 -47.72 16.57 50.70
CA VAL A 26 -48.77 16.40 51.70
C VAL A 26 -49.23 17.71 52.36
N ILE A 27 -48.62 18.85 52.02
CA ILE A 27 -48.89 20.14 52.64
C ILE A 27 -49.77 21.00 51.72
N ASP A 28 -50.90 21.44 52.25
CA ASP A 28 -51.74 22.44 51.59
C ASP A 28 -51.22 23.86 51.84
N PHE A 29 -50.59 24.44 50.82
CA PHE A 29 -50.04 25.80 50.86
C PHE A 29 -51.11 26.90 50.75
N SER A 30 -52.36 26.58 50.44
CA SER A 30 -53.46 27.56 50.42
C SER A 30 -53.75 28.13 51.82
N THR A 31 -53.40 27.37 52.86
CA THR A 31 -53.57 27.73 54.28
C THR A 31 -52.45 28.61 54.84
N ASN A 32 -51.45 28.97 54.02
CA ASN A 32 -50.24 29.68 54.44
C ASN A 32 -49.55 29.07 55.68
N PRO A 33 -49.17 27.78 55.65
CA PRO A 33 -48.62 27.09 56.81
C PRO A 33 -47.33 27.75 57.31
N ASP A 34 -47.16 27.80 58.62
CA ASP A 34 -45.94 28.28 59.26
C ASP A 34 -44.81 27.22 59.18
N GLU A 35 -43.60 27.63 59.53
CA GLU A 35 -42.43 26.74 59.46
C GLU A 35 -42.58 25.50 60.36
N ILE A 36 -43.20 25.66 61.54
CA ILE A 36 -43.42 24.57 62.49
C ILE A 36 -44.37 23.53 61.91
N THR A 37 -45.47 23.96 61.28
CA THR A 37 -46.42 23.07 60.58
C THR A 37 -45.71 22.30 59.46
N ILE A 38 -44.83 22.97 58.71
CA ILE A 38 -44.07 22.34 57.64
C ILE A 38 -43.09 21.29 58.18
N ARG A 39 -42.32 21.62 59.21
CA ARG A 39 -41.38 20.68 59.86
C ARG A 39 -42.08 19.46 60.44
N ARG A 40 -43.26 19.65 61.04
CA ARG A 40 -44.06 18.54 61.58
C ARG A 40 -44.57 17.63 60.46
N ALA A 41 -45.06 18.20 59.36
CA ALA A 41 -45.59 17.44 58.24
C ALA A 41 -44.52 16.61 57.52
N ILE A 42 -43.31 17.13 57.37
CA ILE A 42 -42.21 16.43 56.68
C ILE A 42 -41.40 15.48 57.59
N SER A 43 -41.59 15.55 58.91
CA SER A 43 -40.83 14.75 59.88
C SER A 43 -40.83 13.24 59.60
N PRO A 44 -41.93 12.61 59.15
CA PRO A 44 -41.91 11.19 58.77
C PRO A 44 -41.01 10.90 57.56
N PHE A 45 -40.90 11.84 56.62
CA PHE A 45 -40.05 11.71 55.44
C PHE A 45 -38.57 11.96 55.80
N ALA A 46 -38.30 12.90 56.70
CA ALA A 46 -36.95 13.34 57.09
C ALA A 46 -36.08 12.26 57.74
N GLY A 47 -36.69 11.20 58.28
CA GLY A 47 -35.99 10.11 58.96
C GLY A 47 -35.52 9.02 58.00
N SER A 48 -36.13 7.84 58.12
CA SER A 48 -35.72 6.63 57.40
C SER A 48 -35.85 6.75 55.87
N GLU A 49 -36.87 7.46 55.39
CA GLU A 49 -37.16 7.59 53.95
C GLU A 49 -36.13 8.46 53.23
N LEU A 50 -35.79 9.62 53.78
CA LEU A 50 -34.74 10.50 53.24
C LEU A 50 -33.38 9.80 53.20
N ILE A 51 -32.98 9.16 54.32
CA ILE A 51 -31.70 8.44 54.40
C ILE A 51 -31.65 7.29 53.38
N LYS A 52 -32.72 6.51 53.25
CA LYS A 52 -32.81 5.41 52.29
C LYS A 52 -32.65 5.92 50.85
N ARG A 53 -33.32 7.02 50.50
CA ARG A 53 -33.23 7.63 49.16
C ARG A 53 -31.85 8.20 48.86
N GLN A 54 -31.25 8.92 49.81
CA GLN A 54 -29.90 9.46 49.64
C GLN A 54 -28.87 8.34 49.42
N ARG A 55 -28.97 7.24 50.17
CA ARG A 55 -28.12 6.05 49.97
C ARG A 55 -28.32 5.43 48.59
N LEU A 56 -29.56 5.27 48.14
CA LEU A 56 -29.87 4.74 46.80
C LEU A 56 -29.34 5.65 45.69
N GLN A 57 -29.50 6.97 45.81
CA GLN A 57 -28.98 7.93 44.85
C GLN A 57 -27.45 7.91 44.81
N ALA A 58 -26.78 7.84 45.96
CA ALA A 58 -25.32 7.72 46.04
C ALA A 58 -24.82 6.41 45.39
N ALA A 59 -25.47 5.28 45.69
CA ALA A 59 -25.14 4.00 45.07
C ALA A 59 -25.33 4.03 43.55
N GLN A 60 -26.44 4.62 43.06
CA GLN A 60 -26.69 4.79 41.63
C GLN A 60 -25.63 5.67 40.97
N LYS A 61 -25.27 6.81 41.57
CA LYS A 61 -24.20 7.68 41.07
C LYS A 61 -22.86 6.96 40.98
N GLY A 62 -22.51 6.18 42.01
CA GLY A 62 -21.29 5.36 42.01
C GLY A 62 -21.29 4.33 40.88
N LEU A 63 -22.42 3.65 40.67
CA LEU A 63 -22.58 2.65 39.61
C LEU A 63 -22.49 3.29 38.21
N VAL A 64 -23.14 4.44 37.99
CA VAL A 64 -23.06 5.18 36.73
C VAL A 64 -21.61 5.59 36.46
N THR A 65 -20.94 6.20 37.45
CA THR A 65 -19.54 6.65 37.32
C THR A 65 -18.61 5.49 36.96
N LYS A 66 -18.79 4.33 37.61
CA LYS A 66 -17.99 3.13 37.32
C LYS A 66 -18.22 2.65 35.88
N LYS A 67 -19.49 2.55 35.46
CA LYS A 67 -19.83 2.14 34.10
C LYS A 67 -19.33 3.12 33.04
N THR A 68 -19.41 4.43 33.30
CA THR A 68 -18.88 5.45 32.39
C THR A 68 -17.39 5.28 32.19
N LYS A 69 -16.61 5.09 33.26
CA LYS A 69 -15.17 4.81 33.16
C LYS A 69 -14.86 3.52 32.41
N GLU A 70 -15.64 2.46 32.64
CA GLU A 70 -15.48 1.20 31.91
C GLU A 70 -15.77 1.35 30.41
N ILE A 71 -16.77 2.18 30.05
CA ILE A 71 -17.08 2.48 28.65
C ILE A 71 -15.93 3.27 28.02
N GLU A 72 -15.45 4.33 28.67
CA GLU A 72 -14.33 5.15 28.18
C GLU A 72 -13.06 4.32 27.94
N LEU A 73 -12.73 3.42 28.87
CA LEU A 73 -11.60 2.50 28.71
C LEU A 73 -11.78 1.57 27.51
N LYS A 74 -12.97 0.98 27.35
CA LYS A 74 -13.28 0.14 26.20
C LYS A 74 -13.21 0.90 24.89
N GLU A 75 -13.75 2.12 24.84
CA GLU A 75 -13.70 2.97 23.66
C GLU A 75 -12.26 3.28 23.23
N GLN A 76 -11.38 3.59 24.20
CA GLN A 76 -9.96 3.79 23.93
C GLN A 76 -9.27 2.52 23.40
N GLU A 77 -9.55 1.36 24.01
CA GLU A 77 -9.02 0.08 23.54
C GLU A 77 -9.50 -0.25 22.11
N TYR A 78 -10.78 -0.05 21.82
CA TYR A 78 -11.33 -0.28 20.49
C TYR A 78 -10.78 0.71 19.46
N ALA A 79 -10.61 1.98 19.81
CA ALA A 79 -9.97 2.97 18.94
C ALA A 79 -8.54 2.55 18.58
N ALA A 80 -7.75 2.13 19.58
CA ALA A 80 -6.39 1.64 19.35
C ALA A 80 -6.37 0.38 18.47
N LYS A 81 -7.28 -0.57 18.68
CA LYS A 81 -7.41 -1.77 17.83
C LYS A 81 -7.80 -1.41 16.39
N ILE A 82 -8.75 -0.49 16.21
CA ILE A 82 -9.16 0.00 14.88
C ILE A 82 -7.98 0.65 14.16
N ASP A 83 -7.19 1.46 14.85
CA ASP A 83 -6.02 2.12 14.26
C ASP A 83 -4.93 1.11 13.86
N GLN A 84 -4.67 0.10 14.69
CA GLN A 84 -3.75 -0.99 14.34
C GLN A 84 -4.24 -1.76 13.09
N VAL A 85 -5.52 -2.14 13.07
CA VAL A 85 -6.13 -2.85 11.94
C VAL A 85 -6.13 -2.01 10.66
N LYS A 86 -6.22 -0.68 10.75
CA LYS A 86 -6.12 0.20 9.58
C LYS A 86 -4.68 0.38 9.08
N LYS A 87 -3.70 0.40 10.00
CA LYS A 87 -2.29 0.65 9.67
C LYS A 87 -1.68 -0.51 8.87
N TYR A 88 -1.96 -1.75 9.26
CA TYR A 88 -1.41 -2.95 8.63
C TYR A 88 -1.71 -3.06 7.10
N PRO A 89 -2.98 -3.03 6.65
CA PRO A 89 -3.31 -3.12 5.23
C PRO A 89 -2.85 -1.90 4.44
N LYS A 90 -2.72 -0.72 5.07
CA LYS A 90 -2.16 0.46 4.40
C LYS A 90 -0.69 0.24 4.05
N GLN A 91 0.10 -0.27 4.99
CA GLN A 91 1.51 -0.57 4.76
C GLN A 91 1.71 -1.68 3.73
N GLU A 92 0.89 -2.73 3.74
CA GLU A 92 0.95 -3.77 2.71
C GLU A 92 0.59 -3.23 1.32
N ARG A 93 -0.46 -2.41 1.20
CA ARG A 93 -0.82 -1.76 -0.07
C ARG A 93 0.32 -0.90 -0.61
N GLU A 94 0.94 -0.07 0.23
CA GLU A 94 2.07 0.77 -0.16
C GLU A 94 3.27 -0.07 -0.64
N LYS A 95 3.54 -1.21 0.01
CA LYS A 95 4.59 -2.16 -0.42
C LYS A 95 4.27 -2.77 -1.78
N TYR A 96 3.05 -3.28 -1.97
CA TYR A 96 2.64 -3.89 -3.24
C TYR A 96 2.61 -2.88 -4.38
N GLU A 97 2.15 -1.64 -4.13
CA GLU A 97 2.19 -0.57 -5.13
C GLU A 97 3.63 -0.22 -5.55
N ALA A 98 4.56 -0.15 -4.59
CA ALA A 98 5.97 0.07 -4.89
C ALA A 98 6.57 -1.08 -5.70
N GLU A 99 6.23 -2.32 -5.35
CA GLU A 99 6.68 -3.53 -6.07
C GLU A 99 6.15 -3.56 -7.52
N ILE A 100 4.86 -3.31 -7.71
CA ILE A 100 4.22 -3.24 -9.04
C ILE A 100 4.91 -2.16 -9.89
N LYS A 101 5.18 -0.98 -9.32
CA LYS A 101 5.85 0.11 -10.04
C LYS A 101 7.27 -0.28 -10.46
N SER A 102 8.03 -0.91 -9.58
CA SER A 102 9.38 -1.42 -9.86
C SER A 102 9.36 -2.49 -10.96
N LEU A 103 8.44 -3.47 -10.87
CA LEU A 103 8.29 -4.52 -11.89
C LEU A 103 7.87 -3.95 -13.24
N SER A 104 6.96 -2.97 -13.26
CA SER A 104 6.56 -2.27 -14.47
C SER A 104 7.74 -1.54 -15.13
N GLN A 105 8.58 -0.86 -14.35
CA GLN A 105 9.79 -0.22 -14.87
C GLN A 105 10.77 -1.24 -15.46
N LYS A 106 11.00 -2.37 -14.77
CA LYS A 106 11.85 -3.45 -15.28
C LYS A 106 11.32 -4.02 -16.59
N ASN A 107 10.01 -4.27 -16.69
CA ASN A 107 9.39 -4.76 -17.92
C ASN A 107 9.57 -3.80 -19.08
N ASN A 108 9.41 -2.49 -18.86
CA ASN A 108 9.63 -1.49 -19.91
C ASN A 108 11.08 -1.48 -20.40
N ILE A 109 12.06 -1.60 -19.48
CA ILE A 109 13.48 -1.68 -19.83
C ILE A 109 13.74 -2.93 -20.67
N LEU A 110 13.25 -4.09 -20.23
CA LEU A 110 13.40 -5.36 -20.94
C LEU A 110 12.75 -5.31 -22.33
N GLU A 111 11.61 -4.63 -22.49
CA GLU A 111 10.97 -4.48 -23.79
C GLU A 111 11.82 -3.64 -24.76
N VAL A 112 12.45 -2.57 -24.27
CA VAL A 112 13.37 -1.74 -25.06
C VAL A 112 14.62 -2.54 -25.43
N GLU A 113 15.20 -3.30 -24.50
CA GLU A 113 16.35 -4.18 -24.76
C GLU A 113 16.02 -5.26 -25.80
N LEU A 114 14.86 -5.91 -25.70
CA LEU A 114 14.40 -6.90 -26.67
C LEU A 114 14.24 -6.31 -28.07
N LYS A 115 13.64 -5.12 -28.19
CA LYS A 115 13.53 -4.42 -29.48
C LYS A 115 14.90 -4.10 -30.07
N THR A 116 15.84 -3.69 -29.23
CA THR A 116 17.21 -3.38 -29.64
C THR A 116 17.93 -4.64 -30.15
N ILE A 117 17.89 -5.73 -29.38
CA ILE A 117 18.49 -7.02 -29.76
C ILE A 117 17.87 -7.56 -31.05
N TYR A 118 16.54 -7.45 -31.19
CA TYR A 118 15.85 -7.89 -32.41
C TYR A 118 16.33 -7.11 -33.65
N SER A 119 16.44 -5.77 -33.53
CA SER A 119 16.98 -4.94 -34.62
C SER A 119 18.42 -5.29 -34.98
N HIS A 120 19.25 -5.55 -33.97
CA HIS A 120 20.65 -5.92 -34.17
C HIS A 120 20.78 -7.28 -34.85
N ASN A 121 20.01 -8.28 -34.41
CA ASN A 121 19.99 -9.61 -35.01
C ASN A 121 19.52 -9.58 -36.47
N LYS A 122 18.51 -8.76 -36.78
CA LYS A 122 18.07 -8.55 -38.16
C LYS A 122 19.21 -8.02 -39.03
N ASN A 123 19.89 -6.97 -38.58
CA ASN A 123 21.03 -6.39 -39.31
C ASN A 123 22.16 -7.42 -39.50
N LEU A 124 22.50 -8.18 -38.46
CA LEU A 124 23.53 -9.24 -38.56
C LEU A 124 23.14 -10.32 -39.57
N THR A 125 21.86 -10.70 -39.60
CA THR A 125 21.36 -11.70 -40.56
C THR A 125 21.48 -11.18 -41.99
N GLU A 126 21.11 -9.93 -42.23
CA GLU A 126 21.22 -9.28 -43.54
C GLU A 126 22.69 -9.16 -44.00
N VAL A 127 23.59 -8.72 -43.12
CA VAL A 127 25.03 -8.61 -43.40
C VAL A 127 25.62 -9.99 -43.69
N ASN A 128 25.25 -11.02 -42.94
CA ASN A 128 25.75 -12.37 -43.14
C ASN A 128 25.29 -12.95 -44.49
N GLU A 129 24.03 -12.72 -44.88
CA GLU A 129 23.54 -13.11 -46.20
C GLU A 129 24.26 -12.38 -47.33
N GLN A 130 24.59 -11.11 -47.15
CA GLN A 130 25.39 -10.37 -48.12
C GLN A 130 26.82 -10.93 -48.22
N LEU A 131 27.49 -11.18 -47.09
CA LEU A 131 28.83 -11.78 -47.07
C LEU A 131 28.88 -13.16 -47.72
N LYS A 132 27.84 -13.99 -47.54
CA LYS A 132 27.72 -15.28 -48.25
C LYS A 132 27.68 -15.10 -49.76
N LYS A 133 26.92 -14.12 -50.27
CA LYS A 133 26.85 -13.80 -51.71
C LYS A 133 28.19 -13.30 -52.22
N ASP A 134 28.85 -12.42 -51.49
CA ASP A 134 30.14 -11.85 -51.86
C ASP A 134 31.22 -12.93 -51.89
N ASN A 135 31.27 -13.81 -50.88
CA ASN A 135 32.18 -14.96 -50.85
C ASN A 135 31.97 -15.91 -52.04
N LYS A 136 30.71 -16.17 -52.43
CA LYS A 136 30.40 -16.97 -53.63
C LYS A 136 30.90 -16.28 -54.90
N SER A 137 30.70 -14.97 -55.02
CA SER A 137 31.16 -14.17 -56.17
C SER A 137 32.68 -14.16 -56.27
N LEU A 138 33.38 -13.95 -55.15
CA LEU A 138 34.84 -13.99 -55.05
C LEU A 138 35.37 -15.36 -55.43
N LYS A 139 34.77 -16.45 -54.93
CA LYS A 139 35.14 -17.81 -55.31
C LYS A 139 35.02 -18.01 -56.82
N ASN A 140 33.91 -17.60 -57.42
CA ASN A 140 33.71 -17.70 -58.88
C ASN A 140 34.76 -16.89 -59.66
N LEU A 141 35.17 -15.72 -59.17
CA LEU A 141 36.23 -14.91 -59.78
C LEU A 141 37.60 -15.61 -59.68
N VAL A 142 37.93 -16.15 -58.50
CA VAL A 142 39.15 -16.93 -58.29
C VAL A 142 39.17 -18.14 -59.23
N ASP A 143 38.07 -18.87 -59.36
CA ASP A 143 37.98 -20.03 -60.25
C ASP A 143 38.16 -19.63 -61.73
N LYS A 144 37.59 -18.49 -62.16
CA LYS A 144 37.81 -17.93 -63.50
C LYS A 144 39.27 -17.55 -63.75
N ILE A 145 39.92 -16.92 -62.77
CA ILE A 145 41.34 -16.56 -62.86
C ILE A 145 42.20 -17.82 -62.97
N LYS A 146 41.95 -18.82 -62.10
CA LYS A 146 42.65 -20.11 -62.14
C LYS A 146 42.48 -20.80 -63.50
N LEU A 147 41.27 -20.81 -64.05
CA LEU A 147 41.02 -21.38 -65.38
C LEU A 147 41.80 -20.65 -66.48
N LYS A 148 41.77 -19.32 -66.48
CA LYS A 148 42.50 -18.51 -67.48
C LYS A 148 44.01 -18.70 -67.36
N LEU A 149 44.54 -18.74 -66.14
CA LEU A 149 45.95 -19.07 -65.90
C LEU A 149 46.29 -20.47 -66.42
N ALA A 150 45.42 -21.46 -66.23
CA ALA A 150 45.65 -22.81 -66.74
C ALA A 150 45.72 -22.86 -68.27
N ILE A 151 44.81 -22.14 -68.94
CA ILE A 151 44.80 -22.01 -70.41
C ILE A 151 46.09 -21.36 -70.90
N ASN A 152 46.43 -20.18 -70.37
CA ASN A 152 47.64 -19.45 -70.75
C ASN A 152 48.91 -20.28 -70.48
N THR A 153 48.97 -21.00 -69.36
CA THR A 153 50.09 -21.88 -69.01
C THR A 153 50.23 -23.00 -70.04
N LYS A 154 49.12 -23.62 -70.47
CA LYS A 154 49.11 -24.64 -71.51
C LYS A 154 49.64 -24.11 -72.85
N GLU A 155 49.27 -22.88 -73.22
CA GLU A 155 49.78 -22.23 -74.44
C GLU A 155 51.28 -21.98 -74.35
N ILE A 156 51.78 -21.46 -73.23
CA ILE A 156 53.22 -21.20 -73.03
C ILE A 156 54.04 -22.49 -73.04
N LEU A 157 53.48 -23.61 -72.58
CA LEU A 157 54.16 -24.91 -72.61
C LEU A 157 54.39 -25.46 -74.04
N GLN A 158 53.76 -24.88 -75.07
CA GLN A 158 53.95 -25.28 -76.46
C GLN A 158 55.20 -24.66 -77.11
N TYR A 159 55.80 -23.64 -76.51
CA TYR A 159 57.04 -23.05 -77.03
C TYR A 159 58.24 -23.99 -76.83
N GLU A 160 59.23 -23.91 -77.73
CA GLU A 160 60.37 -24.84 -77.76
C GLU A 160 61.37 -24.64 -76.60
N ASP A 161 61.40 -23.44 -76.00
CA ASP A 161 62.34 -23.07 -74.93
C ASP A 161 62.11 -23.86 -73.62
N SER A 162 63.14 -24.59 -73.17
CA SER A 162 63.07 -25.47 -71.99
C SER A 162 63.10 -24.71 -70.66
N GLU A 163 63.78 -23.56 -70.60
CA GLU A 163 63.92 -22.76 -69.37
C GLU A 163 62.59 -22.05 -69.06
N ILE A 164 61.96 -21.49 -70.09
CA ILE A 164 60.63 -20.85 -69.98
C ILE A 164 59.59 -21.87 -69.49
N ARG A 165 59.58 -23.10 -70.02
CA ARG A 165 58.67 -24.15 -69.55
C ARG A 165 58.87 -24.51 -68.08
N LYS A 166 60.12 -24.69 -67.62
CA LYS A 166 60.42 -25.03 -66.23
C LYS A 166 60.00 -23.92 -65.25
N ALA A 167 60.27 -22.65 -65.61
CA ALA A 167 59.86 -21.50 -64.79
C ALA A 167 58.33 -21.41 -64.66
N VAL A 168 57.61 -21.61 -65.78
CA VAL A 168 56.14 -21.56 -65.85
C VAL A 168 55.48 -22.69 -65.04
N ILE A 169 56.03 -23.91 -65.09
CA ILE A 169 55.53 -25.04 -64.26
C ILE A 169 55.68 -24.74 -62.77
N THR A 170 56.82 -24.17 -62.37
CA THR A 170 57.10 -23.84 -60.96
C THR A 170 56.15 -22.75 -60.46
N PHE A 171 55.93 -21.70 -61.25
CA PHE A 171 54.98 -20.63 -60.94
C PHE A 171 53.54 -21.15 -60.82
N PHE A 172 53.11 -21.98 -61.78
CA PHE A 172 51.74 -22.50 -61.79
C PHE A 172 51.43 -23.40 -60.59
N LYS A 173 52.38 -24.26 -60.18
CA LYS A 173 52.25 -25.07 -58.95
C LYS A 173 52.05 -24.21 -57.71
N TRP A 174 52.74 -23.07 -57.61
CA TRP A 174 52.61 -22.15 -56.47
C TRP A 174 51.24 -21.45 -56.42
N THR A 175 50.64 -21.17 -57.58
CA THR A 175 49.32 -20.52 -57.67
C THR A 175 48.13 -21.44 -57.39
N LEU A 176 48.33 -22.75 -57.40
CA LEU A 176 47.27 -23.73 -57.13
C LEU A 176 47.00 -23.93 -55.63
N GLY A 177 47.95 -23.54 -54.77
CA GLY A 177 47.95 -23.84 -53.33
C GLY A 177 48.58 -25.20 -53.08
#